data_AF-A0A1X0QIK7-F1
#
_entry.id   AF-A0A1X0QIK7-F1
#
_cell.length_a   1.000
_cell.length_b   1.000
_cell.length_c   1.000
_cell.angle_alpha   90.00
_cell.angle_beta   90.00
_cell.angle_gamma   90.00
#
_symmetry.space_group_name_H-M   'P 1'
#
loop_
_entity.id
_entity.type
_entity.pdbx_description
1 polymer ?
#
loop_
_entity_poly.entity_id
_entity_poly.type
_entity_poly.pdbx_seq_one_letter_code
_entity_poly.pdbx_strand_id
1 'polypeptide(L)'
;MIVNRTTEYRKLTKNSVELQTNNSYTDIINLLLTLKENFKILDKTSLYETYKIDPLVRNITQELDKLAKIEIKEIDENNKNIKSFINRKILEYNLKLKTVKKKITRNSQLLIEEEVKTKHPNQEQYEESTLIRGSKGISKEMIRERKRIVNTITEIGNVLEDINIHVSLQEEKFKRIDDIIINTESYSKRIIKDLGVIWNLISTRRQGFNIFFIFWFLIIILIYFSKKH
;
A
#
# COMPACT_ATOMS: atom_id res chain seq x y z
N MET A 1 -39.17 -6.54 -35.85
CA MET A 1 -37.98 -5.89 -35.26
C MET A 1 -37.52 -6.76 -34.09
N ILE A 2 -36.57 -7.68 -34.33
CA ILE A 2 -36.11 -8.62 -33.28
C ILE A 2 -35.14 -7.85 -32.41
N VAL A 3 -35.62 -7.37 -31.26
CA VAL A 3 -34.76 -6.79 -30.22
C VAL A 3 -33.73 -7.85 -29.85
N ASN A 4 -32.45 -7.52 -30.01
CA ASN A 4 -31.34 -8.42 -29.72
C ASN A 4 -31.19 -8.54 -28.19
N ARG A 5 -32.08 -9.33 -27.57
CA ARG A 5 -32.23 -9.50 -26.12
C ARG A 5 -30.90 -9.77 -25.42
N THR A 6 -30.00 -10.51 -26.07
CA THR A 6 -28.64 -10.81 -25.59
C THR A 6 -27.79 -9.57 -25.30
N THR A 7 -27.96 -8.50 -26.09
CA THR A 7 -27.24 -7.22 -25.87
C THR A 7 -27.85 -6.38 -24.76
N GLU A 8 -29.17 -6.41 -24.57
CA GLU A 8 -29.83 -5.76 -23.44
C GLU A 8 -29.54 -6.47 -22.11
N TYR A 9 -29.58 -7.79 -22.07
CA TYR A 9 -29.19 -8.55 -20.88
C TYR A 9 -27.73 -8.31 -20.48
N ARG A 10 -26.80 -8.18 -21.45
CA ARG A 10 -25.41 -7.79 -21.17
C ARG A 10 -25.28 -6.36 -20.65
N LYS A 11 -26.08 -5.41 -21.16
CA LYS A 11 -26.09 -4.02 -20.65
C LYS A 11 -26.65 -3.94 -19.23
N LEU A 12 -27.74 -4.67 -18.95
CA LEU A 12 -28.36 -4.72 -17.62
C LEU A 12 -27.43 -5.36 -16.59
N THR A 13 -26.77 -6.47 -16.94
CA THR A 13 -25.78 -7.13 -16.07
C THR A 13 -24.56 -6.26 -15.84
N LYS A 14 -24.05 -5.57 -16.88
CA LYS A 14 -22.94 -4.61 -16.74
C LYS A 14 -23.31 -3.45 -15.81
N ASN A 15 -24.48 -2.83 -16.02
CA ASN A 15 -24.95 -1.73 -15.17
C ASN A 15 -25.20 -2.19 -13.72
N SER A 16 -25.73 -3.39 -13.50
CA SER A 16 -25.92 -3.92 -12.14
C SER A 16 -24.61 -4.22 -11.44
N VAL A 17 -23.60 -4.70 -12.17
CA VAL A 17 -22.25 -4.92 -11.63
C VAL A 17 -21.59 -3.58 -11.31
N GLU A 18 -21.67 -2.60 -12.21
CA GLU A 18 -21.15 -1.24 -12.00
C GLU A 18 -21.77 -0.56 -10.77
N LEU A 19 -23.08 -0.69 -10.57
CA LEU A 19 -23.80 -0.17 -9.40
C LEU A 19 -23.36 -0.85 -8.09
N GLN A 20 -23.18 -2.18 -8.10
CA GLN A 20 -22.69 -2.93 -6.94
C GLN A 20 -21.23 -2.55 -6.60
N THR A 21 -20.38 -2.35 -7.62
CA THR A 21 -18.99 -1.92 -7.41
C THR A 21 -18.90 -0.49 -6.86
N ASN A 22 -19.76 0.44 -7.30
CA ASN A 22 -19.74 1.83 -6.83
C ASN A 22 -20.10 1.98 -5.34
N ASN A 23 -21.06 1.19 -4.86
CA ASN A 23 -21.38 1.16 -3.42
C ASN A 23 -20.22 0.57 -2.61
N SER A 24 -19.60 -0.51 -3.11
CA SER A 24 -18.42 -1.12 -2.46
C SER A 24 -17.22 -0.16 -2.39
N TYR A 25 -16.96 0.64 -3.42
CA TYR A 25 -15.87 1.63 -3.40
C TYR A 25 -16.11 2.77 -2.42
N THR A 26 -17.36 3.22 -2.28
CA THR A 26 -17.72 4.25 -1.31
C THR A 26 -17.49 3.75 0.12
N ASP A 27 -17.86 2.51 0.40
CA ASP A 27 -17.62 1.86 1.69
C ASP A 27 -16.12 1.72 1.99
N ILE A 28 -15.32 1.29 1.00
CA ILE A 28 -13.85 1.22 1.12
C ILE A 28 -13.27 2.60 1.47
N ILE A 29 -13.68 3.65 0.78
CA ILE A 29 -13.20 5.01 1.02
C ILE A 29 -13.55 5.47 2.44
N ASN A 30 -14.79 5.23 2.87
CA ASN A 30 -15.25 5.59 4.22
C ASN A 30 -14.43 4.85 5.29
N LEU A 31 -14.24 3.54 5.14
CA LEU A 31 -13.40 2.74 6.06
C LEU A 31 -11.97 3.28 6.14
N LEU A 32 -11.36 3.63 5.00
CA LEU A 32 -10.02 4.18 4.95
C LEU A 32 -9.92 5.57 5.62
N LEU A 33 -10.95 6.41 5.46
CA LEU A 33 -11.04 7.72 6.13
C LEU A 33 -11.17 7.54 7.64
N THR A 34 -12.08 6.67 8.10
CA THR A 34 -12.26 6.36 9.52
C THR A 34 -10.99 5.81 10.14
N LEU A 35 -10.30 4.88 9.46
CA LEU A 35 -9.00 4.36 9.92
C LEU A 35 -7.97 5.49 10.06
N LYS A 36 -7.87 6.37 9.06
CA LYS A 36 -6.95 7.51 9.09
C LYS A 36 -7.24 8.47 10.26
N GLU A 37 -8.51 8.75 10.54
CA GLU A 37 -8.92 9.59 11.66
C GLU A 37 -8.63 8.94 13.01
N ASN A 38 -8.97 7.66 13.17
CA ASN A 38 -8.69 6.91 14.38
C ASN A 38 -7.19 6.85 14.70
N PHE A 39 -6.34 6.63 13.69
CA PHE A 39 -4.88 6.70 13.89
C PHE A 39 -4.40 8.11 14.24
N LYS A 40 -4.99 9.16 13.67
CA LYS A 40 -4.67 10.55 14.02
C LYS A 40 -5.03 10.89 15.47
N ILE A 41 -6.15 10.35 15.97
CA ILE A 41 -6.53 10.50 17.38
C ILE A 41 -5.52 9.72 18.25
N LEU A 42 -5.25 8.47 17.89
CA LEU A 42 -4.33 7.60 18.61
C LEU A 42 -2.91 8.18 18.74
N ASP A 43 -2.40 8.83 17.68
CA ASP A 43 -1.10 9.51 17.69
C ASP A 43 -1.05 10.72 18.65
N LYS A 44 -2.21 11.34 18.94
CA LYS A 44 -2.34 12.49 19.85
C LYS A 44 -2.68 12.08 21.27
N THR A 45 -3.23 10.89 21.47
CA THR A 45 -3.58 10.38 22.78
C THR A 45 -2.31 10.08 23.56
N SER A 46 -2.23 10.61 24.78
CA SER A 46 -1.11 10.33 25.68
C SER A 46 -1.08 8.85 26.04
N LEU A 47 0.11 8.25 26.06
CA LEU A 47 0.31 6.82 26.35
C LEU A 47 -0.19 6.39 27.74
N TYR A 48 -0.48 7.34 28.63
CA TYR A 48 -1.03 7.11 29.97
C TYR A 48 -2.57 7.02 30.00
N GLU A 49 -3.25 7.38 28.91
CA GLU A 49 -4.71 7.32 28.81
C GLU A 49 -5.18 5.95 28.28
N THR A 50 -4.76 4.85 28.93
CA THR A 50 -5.06 3.47 28.48
C THR A 50 -6.56 3.24 28.26
N TYR A 51 -7.41 3.85 29.09
CA TYR A 51 -8.87 3.82 28.98
C TYR A 51 -9.43 4.42 27.67
N LYS A 52 -8.69 5.34 27.02
CA LYS A 52 -9.01 5.89 25.69
C LYS A 52 -8.36 5.09 24.58
N ILE A 53 -7.17 4.54 24.82
CA ILE A 53 -6.37 3.82 23.82
C ILE A 53 -6.98 2.46 23.48
N ASP A 54 -7.37 1.66 24.47
CA ASP A 54 -7.90 0.32 24.26
C ASP A 54 -9.17 0.27 23.38
N PRO A 55 -10.20 1.11 23.60
CA PRO A 55 -11.37 1.12 22.72
C PRO A 55 -11.02 1.60 21.30
N LEU A 56 -10.08 2.53 21.15
CA LEU A 56 -9.62 2.99 19.83
C LEU A 56 -8.88 1.88 19.08
N VAL A 57 -7.98 1.15 19.74
CA VAL A 57 -7.26 0.00 19.16
C VAL A 57 -8.24 -1.09 18.73
N ARG A 58 -9.25 -1.38 19.57
CA ARG A 58 -10.30 -2.35 19.24
C ARG A 58 -11.12 -1.90 18.03
N ASN A 59 -11.51 -0.63 17.97
CA ASN A 59 -12.24 -0.07 16.83
C ASN A 59 -11.43 -0.16 15.53
N ILE A 60 -10.16 0.27 15.55
CA ILE A 60 -9.25 0.15 14.39
C ILE A 60 -9.14 -1.30 13.93
N THR A 61 -9.02 -2.26 14.86
CA THR A 61 -8.94 -3.69 14.51
C THR A 61 -10.21 -4.16 13.81
N GLN A 62 -11.39 -3.77 14.30
CA GLN A 62 -12.67 -4.10 13.68
C GLN A 62 -12.83 -3.49 12.28
N GLU A 63 -12.41 -2.24 12.09
CA GLU A 63 -12.45 -1.59 10.78
C GLU A 63 -11.46 -2.24 9.78
N LEU A 64 -10.30 -2.70 10.25
CA LEU A 64 -9.36 -3.47 9.43
C LEU A 64 -9.93 -4.84 9.03
N ASP A 65 -10.61 -5.54 9.94
CA ASP A 65 -11.26 -6.82 9.64
C ASP A 65 -12.38 -6.64 8.62
N LYS A 66 -13.15 -5.54 8.70
CA LYS A 66 -14.16 -5.21 7.69
C LYS A 66 -13.51 -4.98 6.33
N LEU A 67 -12.43 -4.20 6.29
CA LEU A 67 -11.70 -3.89 5.05
C LEU A 67 -11.09 -5.17 4.42
N ALA A 68 -10.57 -6.09 5.24
CA ALA A 68 -10.00 -7.36 4.77
C ALA A 68 -11.04 -8.34 4.20
N LYS A 69 -12.31 -8.24 4.62
CA LYS A 69 -13.42 -9.09 4.14
C LYS A 69 -14.01 -8.61 2.82
N ILE A 70 -13.61 -7.45 2.30
CA ILE A 70 -14.14 -6.93 1.04
C ILE A 70 -13.53 -7.71 -0.13
N GLU A 71 -14.35 -8.54 -0.77
CA GLU A 71 -13.97 -9.26 -1.98
C GLU A 71 -14.19 -8.40 -3.22
N ILE A 72 -13.10 -7.87 -3.78
CA ILE A 72 -13.11 -7.23 -5.10
C ILE A 72 -12.85 -8.31 -6.16
N LYS A 73 -13.84 -8.51 -7.05
CA LYS A 73 -13.68 -9.35 -8.23
C LYS A 73 -12.70 -8.68 -9.21
N GLU A 74 -11.60 -9.36 -9.53
CA GLU A 74 -10.57 -8.89 -10.47
C GLU A 74 -11.04 -9.02 -11.94
N ILE A 75 -12.13 -8.34 -12.28
CA ILE A 75 -12.75 -8.39 -13.61
C ILE A 75 -11.93 -7.57 -14.64
N ASP A 76 -11.24 -6.52 -14.18
CA ASP A 76 -10.40 -5.66 -14.99
C ASP A 76 -9.13 -5.23 -14.23
N GLU A 77 -8.20 -4.61 -14.97
CA GLU A 77 -6.91 -4.15 -14.44
C GLU A 77 -7.08 -3.06 -13.36
N ASN A 78 -8.15 -2.27 -13.44
CA ASN A 78 -8.49 -1.28 -12.42
C ASN A 78 -8.87 -1.95 -11.08
N ASN A 79 -9.72 -2.96 -11.11
CA ASN A 79 -10.15 -3.72 -9.93
C ASN A 79 -8.96 -4.45 -9.29
N LYS A 80 -8.02 -4.95 -10.11
CA LYS A 80 -6.76 -5.53 -9.63
C LYS A 80 -5.89 -4.50 -8.90
N ASN A 81 -5.76 -3.29 -9.46
CA ASN A 81 -5.01 -2.18 -8.86
C ASN A 81 -5.65 -1.69 -7.55
N ILE A 82 -6.98 -1.65 -7.48
CA ILE A 82 -7.70 -1.26 -6.26
C ILE A 82 -7.52 -2.32 -5.18
N LYS A 83 -7.61 -3.60 -5.51
CA LYS A 83 -7.37 -4.70 -4.56
C LYS A 83 -5.94 -4.67 -4.01
N SER A 84 -4.93 -4.47 -4.86
CA SER A 84 -3.55 -4.32 -4.39
C SER A 84 -3.37 -3.09 -3.49
N PHE A 85 -4.02 -1.97 -3.83
CA PHE A 85 -4.01 -0.77 -3.01
C PHE A 85 -4.62 -1.00 -1.62
N ILE A 86 -5.75 -1.72 -1.53
CA ILE A 86 -6.40 -2.05 -0.26
C ILE A 86 -5.51 -2.97 0.59
N ASN A 87 -4.98 -4.03 0.00
CA ASN A 87 -4.08 -4.96 0.69
C ASN A 87 -2.87 -4.22 1.28
N ARG A 88 -2.29 -3.29 0.53
CA ARG A 88 -1.23 -2.41 1.05
C ARG A 88 -1.66 -1.65 2.28
N LYS A 89 -2.84 -1.04 2.23
CA LYS A 89 -3.34 -0.20 3.31
C LYS A 89 -3.61 -1.02 4.56
N ILE A 90 -4.14 -2.22 4.42
CA ILE A 90 -4.27 -3.18 5.51
C ILE A 90 -2.90 -3.48 6.13
N LEU A 91 -1.88 -3.81 5.33
CA LEU A 91 -0.53 -4.08 5.83
C LEU A 91 0.08 -2.86 6.54
N GLU A 92 -0.03 -1.66 5.95
CA GLU A 92 0.48 -0.41 6.52
C GLU A 92 -0.17 -0.11 7.88
N TYR A 93 -1.49 -0.28 8.00
CA TYR A 93 -2.20 -0.03 9.24
C TYR A 93 -1.94 -1.12 10.30
N ASN A 94 -1.77 -2.38 9.90
CA ASN A 94 -1.35 -3.45 10.82
C ASN A 94 0.03 -3.16 11.43
N LEU A 95 0.99 -2.68 10.65
CA LEU A 95 2.30 -2.24 11.17
C LEU A 95 2.17 -1.11 12.19
N LYS A 96 1.36 -0.10 11.88
CA LYS A 96 1.11 1.02 12.80
C LYS A 96 0.48 0.53 14.10
N LEU A 97 -0.52 -0.33 14.02
CA LEU A 97 -1.18 -0.94 15.17
C LEU A 97 -0.18 -1.74 16.03
N LYS A 98 0.66 -2.57 15.39
CA LYS A 98 1.69 -3.36 16.08
C LYS A 98 2.70 -2.47 16.79
N THR A 99 3.12 -1.38 16.14
CA THR A 99 4.02 -0.37 16.74
C THR A 99 3.40 0.28 17.97
N VAL A 100 2.11 0.64 17.90
CA VAL A 100 1.39 1.21 19.05
C VAL A 100 1.26 0.20 20.18
N LYS A 101 0.86 -1.05 19.89
CA LYS A 101 0.79 -2.12 20.89
C LYS A 101 2.13 -2.33 21.58
N LYS A 102 3.24 -2.38 20.83
CA LYS A 102 4.59 -2.52 21.38
C LYS A 102 4.97 -1.35 22.30
N LYS A 103 4.58 -0.11 21.95
CA LYS A 103 4.79 1.07 22.81
C LYS A 103 4.00 0.97 24.12
N ILE A 104 2.73 0.55 24.05
CA ILE A 104 1.87 0.35 25.23
C ILE A 104 2.49 -0.73 26.14
N THR A 105 2.82 -1.90 25.60
CA THR A 105 3.40 -3.01 26.37
C THR A 105 4.70 -2.61 27.05
N ARG A 106 5.61 -1.93 26.34
CA ARG A 106 6.87 -1.44 26.90
C ARG A 106 6.65 -0.46 28.05
N ASN A 107 5.70 0.47 27.90
CA ASN A 107 5.40 1.44 28.95
C ASN A 107 4.71 0.81 30.16
N SER A 108 3.80 -0.15 29.96
CA SER A 108 3.21 -0.90 31.07
C SER A 108 4.26 -1.69 31.85
N GLN A 109 5.27 -2.25 31.18
CA GLN A 109 6.38 -2.92 31.85
C GLN A 109 7.22 -1.96 32.69
N LEU A 110 7.51 -0.75 32.17
CA LEU A 110 8.22 0.29 32.93
C LEU A 110 7.44 0.74 34.17
N LEU A 111 6.12 0.90 34.07
CA LEU A 111 5.28 1.28 35.22
C LEU A 111 5.24 0.17 36.28
N ILE A 112 5.18 -1.09 35.88
CA ILE A 112 5.24 -2.24 36.79
C ILE A 112 6.62 -2.27 37.49
N GLU A 113 7.71 -2.04 36.76
CA GLU A 113 9.05 -1.97 37.35
C GLU A 113 9.21 -0.78 38.32
N GLU A 114 8.58 0.36 38.06
CA GLU A 114 8.55 1.52 38.97
C GLU A 114 7.68 1.25 40.22
N GLU A 115 6.53 0.59 40.07
CA GLU A 115 5.69 0.19 41.20
C GLU A 115 6.38 -0.86 42.09
N VAL A 116 7.08 -1.83 41.49
CA VAL A 116 7.85 -2.85 42.22
C VAL A 116 9.03 -2.22 42.98
N LYS A 117 9.67 -1.19 42.41
CA LYS A 117 10.74 -0.44 43.12
C LYS A 117 10.23 0.42 44.27
N THR A 118 8.98 0.87 44.21
CA THR A 118 8.39 1.77 45.21
C THR A 118 7.59 1.03 46.29
N LYS A 119 7.10 -0.19 46.02
CA LYS A 119 6.41 -1.06 46.99
C LYS A 119 7.32 -2.23 47.42
N HIS A 120 8.14 -1.99 48.44
CA HIS A 120 8.87 -2.97 49.27
C HIS A 120 9.91 -3.91 48.59
N PRO A 121 11.20 -3.85 49.01
CA PRO A 121 12.24 -4.81 48.59
C PRO A 121 12.07 -6.27 49.08
N ASN A 122 11.07 -6.55 49.92
CA ASN A 122 11.03 -7.78 50.75
C ASN A 122 9.87 -8.76 50.42
N GLN A 123 9.07 -8.55 49.38
CA GLN A 123 7.92 -9.43 49.08
C GLN A 123 8.15 -10.48 47.97
N GLU A 124 9.20 -10.37 47.16
CA GLU A 124 9.49 -11.38 46.12
C GLU A 124 9.83 -12.78 46.68
N GLN A 125 10.16 -12.89 47.97
CA GLN A 125 10.57 -14.15 48.58
C GLN A 125 9.41 -15.02 49.10
N TYR A 126 8.20 -14.47 49.23
CA TYR A 126 7.08 -15.15 49.91
C TYR A 126 6.04 -15.81 48.98
N GLU A 127 5.89 -15.37 47.74
CA GLU A 127 4.92 -16.00 46.81
C GLU A 127 5.52 -17.12 45.96
N GLU A 128 6.84 -17.11 45.70
CA GLU A 128 7.50 -18.17 44.92
C GLU A 128 7.83 -19.42 45.77
N SER A 129 7.73 -19.34 47.10
CA SER A 129 8.07 -20.44 48.02
C SER A 129 6.89 -21.38 48.34
N THR A 130 5.65 -20.95 48.11
CA THR A 130 4.45 -21.75 48.43
C THR A 130 3.97 -22.64 47.28
N LEU A 131 4.30 -22.34 46.02
CA LEU A 131 3.95 -23.15 44.84
C LEU A 131 4.93 -24.29 44.53
N ILE A 132 6.13 -24.30 45.14
CA ILE A 132 7.24 -25.20 44.75
C ILE A 132 7.37 -26.43 45.67
N ARG A 133 6.48 -26.62 46.65
CA ARG A 133 6.58 -27.76 47.60
C ARG A 133 6.12 -29.11 47.01
N GLY A 134 5.68 -29.16 45.75
CA GLY A 134 5.02 -30.32 45.15
C GLY A 134 5.76 -31.12 44.07
N SER A 135 6.79 -30.60 43.39
CA SER A 135 7.45 -31.35 42.30
C SER A 135 8.92 -31.66 42.61
N LYS A 136 9.20 -32.91 42.98
CA LYS A 136 10.56 -33.46 42.97
C LYS A 136 11.09 -33.44 41.53
N GLY A 137 12.18 -32.69 41.29
CA GLY A 137 13.08 -32.95 40.16
C GLY A 137 13.23 -31.89 39.08
N ILE A 138 12.57 -30.74 39.14
CA ILE A 138 12.85 -29.63 38.21
C ILE A 138 13.59 -28.54 38.99
N SER A 139 14.88 -28.39 38.72
CA SER A 139 15.70 -27.30 39.24
C SER A 139 15.04 -25.95 38.88
N LYS A 140 14.96 -25.02 39.84
CA LYS A 140 14.51 -23.63 39.59
C LYS A 140 15.29 -22.98 38.43
N GLU A 141 16.54 -23.38 38.23
CA GLU A 141 17.41 -22.99 37.11
C GLU A 141 16.81 -23.40 35.76
N MET A 142 16.35 -24.65 35.65
CA MET A 142 15.78 -25.22 34.42
C MET A 142 14.45 -24.55 34.03
N ILE A 143 13.64 -24.14 35.02
CA ILE A 143 12.41 -23.37 34.78
C ILE A 143 12.76 -21.96 34.28
N ARG A 144 13.76 -21.31 34.88
CA ARG A 144 14.23 -19.99 34.45
C ARG A 144 14.81 -20.02 33.04
N GLU A 145 15.60 -21.03 32.71
CA GLU A 145 16.12 -21.21 31.34
C GLU A 145 15.02 -21.48 30.33
N ARG A 146 14.04 -22.35 30.65
CA ARG A 146 12.86 -22.56 29.78
C ARG A 146 12.09 -21.27 29.54
N LYS A 147 11.89 -20.45 30.58
CA LYS A 147 11.21 -19.14 30.45
C LYS A 147 12.01 -18.18 29.56
N ARG A 148 13.35 -18.14 29.69
CA ARG A 148 14.23 -17.36 28.81
C ARG A 148 14.11 -17.82 27.36
N ILE A 149 14.18 -19.13 27.11
CA ILE A 149 14.06 -19.70 25.76
C ILE A 149 12.71 -19.33 25.14
N VAL A 150 11.60 -19.47 25.88
CA VAL A 150 10.27 -19.09 25.39
C VAL A 150 10.18 -17.60 25.07
N ASN A 151 10.77 -16.73 25.89
CA ASN A 151 10.84 -15.30 25.61
C ASN A 151 11.63 -15.01 24.33
N THR A 152 12.80 -15.64 24.17
CA THR A 152 13.63 -15.49 22.95
C THR A 152 12.91 -16.00 21.71
N ILE A 153 12.21 -17.14 21.78
CA ILE A 153 11.39 -17.65 20.67
C ILE A 153 10.29 -16.66 20.31
N THR A 154 9.63 -16.08 21.30
CA THR A 154 8.57 -15.08 21.10
C THR A 154 9.12 -13.81 20.46
N GLU A 155 10.30 -13.35 20.90
CA GLU A 155 11.00 -12.21 20.29
C GLU A 155 11.38 -12.47 18.83
N ILE A 156 11.94 -13.66 18.54
CA ILE A 156 12.27 -14.07 17.16
C ILE A 156 11.00 -14.12 16.31
N GLY A 157 9.90 -14.69 16.82
CA GLY A 157 8.62 -14.73 16.12
C GLY A 157 8.10 -13.33 15.78
N ASN A 158 8.19 -12.38 16.72
CA ASN A 158 7.79 -11.00 16.49
C ASN A 158 8.65 -10.30 15.43
N VAL A 159 9.96 -10.54 15.43
CA VAL A 159 10.90 -10.00 14.43
C VAL A 159 10.62 -10.61 13.05
N LEU A 160 10.36 -11.92 12.98
CA LEU A 160 10.06 -12.59 11.72
C LEU A 160 8.75 -12.09 11.11
N GLU A 161 7.72 -11.85 11.93
CA GLU A 161 6.47 -11.24 11.48
C GLU A 161 6.70 -9.80 10.97
N ASP A 162 7.53 -8.99 11.65
CA ASP A 162 7.90 -7.65 11.18
C ASP A 162 8.61 -7.71 9.82
N ILE A 163 9.59 -8.61 9.67
CA ILE A 163 10.30 -8.85 8.40
C ILE A 163 9.30 -9.24 7.32
N ASN A 164 8.40 -10.18 7.60
CA ASN A 164 7.42 -10.65 6.62
C ASN A 164 6.53 -9.50 6.11
N ILE A 165 6.02 -8.66 7.01
CA ILE A 165 5.18 -7.52 6.60
C ILE A 165 6.00 -6.51 5.78
N HIS A 166 7.26 -6.25 6.16
CA HIS A 166 8.14 -5.36 5.40
C HIS A 166 8.49 -5.90 4.01
N VAL A 167 8.75 -7.20 3.88
CA VAL A 167 9.01 -7.86 2.59
C VAL A 167 7.78 -7.76 1.69
N SER A 168 6.59 -8.07 2.20
CA SER A 168 5.34 -7.94 1.43
C SER A 168 5.10 -6.50 0.93
N LEU A 169 5.40 -5.50 1.76
CA LEU A 169 5.31 -4.09 1.35
C LEU A 169 6.38 -3.69 0.32
N GLN A 170 7.56 -4.30 0.36
CA GLN A 170 8.61 -4.05 -0.63
C GLN A 170 8.27 -4.70 -1.96
N GLU A 171 7.79 -5.95 -1.96
CA GLU A 171 7.35 -6.66 -3.15
C GLU A 171 6.28 -5.88 -3.92
N GLU A 172 5.28 -5.32 -3.22
CA GLU A 172 4.25 -4.50 -3.85
C GLU A 172 4.78 -3.17 -4.43
N LYS A 173 5.87 -2.62 -3.85
CA LYS A 173 6.56 -1.45 -4.43
C LYS A 173 7.30 -1.84 -5.70
N PHE A 174 8.00 -2.97 -5.71
CA PHE A 174 8.69 -3.49 -6.90
C PHE A 174 7.71 -3.74 -8.03
N LYS A 175 6.58 -4.40 -7.74
CA LYS A 175 5.53 -4.62 -8.73
C LYS A 175 5.03 -3.32 -9.38
N ARG A 176 4.84 -2.25 -8.59
CA ARG A 176 4.45 -0.93 -9.15
C ARG A 176 5.56 -0.26 -9.96
N ILE A 177 6.82 -0.48 -9.60
CA ILE A 177 7.95 -0.01 -10.41
C ILE A 177 7.91 -0.72 -11.76
N ASP A 178 7.70 -2.03 -11.78
CA ASP A 178 7.59 -2.81 -13.02
C ASP A 178 6.40 -2.32 -13.88
N ASP A 179 5.24 -2.07 -13.27
CA ASP A 179 4.07 -1.52 -13.98
C ASP A 179 4.38 -0.14 -14.61
N ILE A 180 5.12 0.72 -13.90
CA ILE A 180 5.55 2.03 -14.42
C ILE A 180 6.55 1.87 -15.58
N ILE A 181 7.49 0.92 -15.47
CA ILE A 181 8.49 0.64 -16.52
C ILE A 181 7.78 0.17 -17.80
N ILE A 182 6.84 -0.77 -17.69
CA ILE A 182 6.03 -1.27 -18.81
C ILE A 182 5.28 -0.11 -19.49
N ASN A 183 4.64 0.74 -18.69
CA ASN A 183 3.92 1.91 -19.21
C ASN A 183 4.87 2.90 -19.90
N THR A 184 6.04 3.15 -19.31
CA THR A 184 7.06 4.04 -19.87
C THR A 184 7.58 3.54 -21.21
N GLU A 185 7.78 2.23 -21.37
CA GLU A 185 8.15 1.63 -22.66
C GLU A 185 7.08 1.89 -23.73
N SER A 186 5.79 1.75 -23.37
CA SER A 186 4.69 2.02 -24.30
C SER A 186 4.60 3.49 -24.71
N TYR A 187 4.77 4.42 -23.76
CA TYR A 187 4.81 5.86 -24.04
C TYR A 187 6.03 6.23 -24.89
N SER A 188 7.21 5.67 -24.59
CA SER A 188 8.43 5.89 -25.37
C SER A 188 8.26 5.43 -26.82
N LYS A 189 7.71 4.23 -27.05
CA LYS A 189 7.38 3.74 -28.40
C LYS A 189 6.41 4.67 -29.13
N ARG A 190 5.41 5.20 -28.43
CA ARG A 190 4.45 6.17 -29.01
C ARG A 190 5.14 7.48 -29.38
N ILE A 191 5.97 8.04 -28.50
CA ILE A 191 6.72 9.27 -28.75
C ILE A 191 7.65 9.10 -29.95
N ILE A 192 8.36 7.98 -30.07
CA ILE A 192 9.23 7.69 -31.23
C ILE A 192 8.40 7.64 -32.52
N LYS A 193 7.22 7.00 -32.49
CA LYS A 193 6.32 6.97 -33.64
C LYS A 193 5.84 8.37 -34.04
N ASP A 194 5.42 9.18 -33.07
CA ASP A 194 4.93 10.54 -33.30
C ASP A 194 6.06 11.44 -33.82
N LEU A 195 7.28 11.30 -33.29
CA LEU A 195 8.48 11.96 -33.82
C LEU A 195 8.77 11.55 -35.26
N GLY A 196 8.60 10.28 -35.61
CA GLY A 196 8.73 9.79 -36.99
C GLY A 196 7.73 10.46 -37.93
N VAL A 197 6.47 10.64 -37.50
CA VAL A 197 5.44 11.36 -38.27
C VAL A 197 5.81 12.83 -38.45
N ILE A 198 6.21 13.51 -37.36
CA ILE A 198 6.63 14.91 -37.39
C ILE A 198 7.85 15.08 -38.31
N TRP A 199 8.82 14.18 -38.23
CA TRP A 199 10.01 14.19 -39.08
C TRP A 199 9.64 14.05 -40.56
N ASN A 200 8.72 13.15 -40.90
CA ASN A 200 8.26 12.98 -42.26
C ASN A 200 7.51 14.22 -42.80
N LEU A 201 6.69 14.85 -41.95
CA LEU A 201 6.02 16.11 -42.28
C LEU A 201 7.02 17.25 -42.53
N ILE A 202 8.05 17.38 -41.69
CA ILE A 202 9.13 18.36 -41.85
C ILE A 202 9.91 18.09 -43.14
N SER A 203 10.26 16.83 -43.41
CA SER A 203 10.96 16.42 -44.62
C SER A 203 10.18 16.80 -45.89
N THR A 204 8.88 16.50 -45.90
CA THR A 204 7.98 16.82 -47.02
C THR A 204 7.85 18.33 -47.22
N ARG A 205 7.72 19.09 -46.12
CA ARG A 205 7.66 20.56 -46.18
C ARG A 205 8.97 21.19 -46.66
N ARG A 206 10.12 20.63 -46.28
CA ARG A 206 11.44 21.04 -46.80
C ARG A 206 11.58 20.79 -48.29
N GLN A 207 11.09 19.66 -48.80
CA GLN A 207 11.08 19.40 -50.24
C GLN A 207 10.25 20.44 -51.00
N GLY A 208 9.05 20.79 -50.50
CA GLY A 208 8.23 21.85 -51.08
C GLY A 208 8.92 23.23 -51.07
N PHE A 209 9.61 23.57 -49.98
CA PHE A 209 10.40 24.80 -49.89
C PHE A 209 11.54 24.80 -50.91
N ASN A 210 12.28 23.70 -51.05
CA ASN A 210 13.36 23.61 -52.03
C ASN A 210 12.84 23.78 -53.47
N ILE A 211 11.69 23.16 -53.80
CA ILE A 211 11.06 23.30 -55.12
C ILE A 211 10.66 24.76 -55.38
N PHE A 212 10.11 25.45 -54.37
CA PHE A 212 9.77 26.86 -54.47
C PHE A 212 10.99 27.73 -54.77
N PHE A 213 12.11 27.54 -54.06
CA PHE A 213 13.34 28.31 -54.31
C PHE A 213 13.95 28.02 -55.67
N ILE A 214 13.98 26.74 -56.10
CA ILE A 214 14.48 26.36 -57.43
C ILE A 214 13.65 27.05 -58.54
N PHE A 215 12.33 27.07 -58.40
CA PHE A 215 11.43 27.73 -59.34
C PHE A 215 11.70 29.24 -59.45
N TRP A 216 11.85 29.94 -58.32
CA TRP A 216 12.16 31.37 -58.34
C TRP A 216 13.56 31.67 -58.87
N PHE A 217 14.53 30.81 -58.58
CA PHE A 217 15.88 30.95 -59.13
C PHE A 217 15.89 30.82 -60.65
N LEU A 218 15.12 29.87 -61.20
CA LEU A 218 14.92 29.73 -62.64
C LEU A 218 14.27 30.96 -63.29
N ILE A 219 13.28 31.58 -62.63
CA ILE A 219 12.67 32.84 -63.11
C ILE A 219 13.71 33.96 -63.19
N ILE A 220 14.53 34.13 -62.14
CA ILE A 220 15.57 35.17 -62.11
C ILE A 220 16.58 34.94 -63.25
N ILE A 221 16.98 33.70 -63.49
CA ILE A 221 17.87 33.35 -64.61
C ILE A 221 17.23 33.71 -65.96
N LEU A 222 15.97 33.33 -66.18
CA LEU A 222 15.25 33.63 -67.43
C LEU A 222 15.15 35.14 -67.68
N ILE A 223 14.82 35.93 -66.65
CA ILE A 223 14.77 37.39 -66.73
C ILE A 223 16.16 37.96 -67.03
N TYR A 224 17.21 37.44 -66.40
CA TYR A 224 18.58 37.90 -66.62
C TYR A 224 19.06 37.66 -68.06
N PHE A 225 18.78 36.48 -68.62
CA PHE A 225 19.12 36.16 -70.01
C PHE A 225 18.25 36.94 -71.02
N SER A 226 16.96 37.13 -70.75
CA SER A 226 16.06 37.93 -71.59
C SER A 226 16.47 39.41 -71.65
N LYS A 227 17.01 39.97 -70.56
CA LYS A 227 17.48 41.36 -70.52
C LYS A 227 18.83 41.58 -71.20
N LYS A 228 19.61 40.52 -71.43
CA LYS A 228 20.93 40.57 -72.05
C LYS A 228 20.89 40.39 -73.58
N HIS A 229 19.73 39.99 -74.11
CA HIS A 229 19.48 39.77 -75.52
C HIS A 229 18.67 40.91 -76.13
#